data_AF-A0A958ESH0-F1
#
_entry.id   AF-A0A958ESH0-F1
#
_cell.length_a   1.000
_cell.length_b   1.000
_cell.length_c   1.000
_cell.angle_alpha   90.00
_cell.angle_beta   90.00
_cell.angle_gamma   90.00
#
_symmetry.space_group_name_H-M   'P 1'
#
loop_
_entity.id
_entity.type
_entity.pdbx_description
1 polymer ?
#
loop_
_entity_poly.entity_id
_entity_poly.type
_entity_poly.pdbx_seq_one_letter_code
_entity_poly.pdbx_strand_id
1 'polypeptide(L)'
;MPISINRDLRLPESEYFPGAQNKTGICVHHTVGGSARSTFNWWMNDKAMVGTAYLIAHDGTIHEVFDPAAWAWQFGLKWNREEKIKFERRFIGIEIASEGGLIEQDGNLYCFDRVSDRTRKNRDEAFDYGQIYRGYRYYDKYEQAQIDSLTELINHLCEEFTIPKDTPADHFKFYGESLKDFKGIIGHTMVRLDKSDPLPDSSLWQTIMSECGVQAVDPGTGKPKEEKMNDSEKDALFENNVQEINKMAVAAGSMVKGLIMELDRGDRDTYIRLHDAVSNGHLVKYDFVEGDPGLVFRVATALGFKNVTDDTLEVRNA
;
A
#
# COMPACT_ATOMS: atom_id res chain seq x y z
N MET A 1 -10.37 22.25 -1.40
CA MET A 1 -11.09 22.46 -0.11
C MET A 1 -10.67 21.33 0.81
N PRO A 2 -10.73 21.47 2.15
CA PRO A 2 -10.47 20.32 3.02
C PRO A 2 -11.52 19.23 2.76
N ILE A 3 -11.08 17.99 2.64
CA ILE A 3 -11.96 16.83 2.45
C ILE A 3 -12.94 16.70 3.62
N SER A 4 -14.19 16.38 3.31
CA SER A 4 -15.25 16.18 4.31
C SER A 4 -15.34 14.71 4.68
N ILE A 5 -14.95 14.37 5.91
CA ILE A 5 -14.96 12.99 6.43
C ILE A 5 -15.99 12.86 7.57
N ASN A 6 -16.97 11.99 7.38
CA ASN A 6 -17.96 11.64 8.40
C ASN A 6 -17.45 10.49 9.29
N ARG A 7 -17.72 10.56 10.60
CA ARG A 7 -17.29 9.55 11.60
C ARG A 7 -18.44 8.95 12.39
N ASP A 8 -19.65 8.95 11.84
CA ASP A 8 -20.85 8.39 12.49
C ASP A 8 -20.97 6.86 12.31
N LEU A 9 -20.09 6.25 11.50
CA LEU A 9 -20.00 4.81 11.24
C LEU A 9 -18.72 4.20 11.86
N ARG A 10 -18.31 4.60 13.06
CA ARG A 10 -17.09 4.09 13.68
C ARG A 10 -17.29 2.68 14.23
N LEU A 11 -16.44 1.75 13.81
CA LEU A 11 -16.33 0.44 14.43
C LEU A 11 -15.66 0.55 15.81
N PRO A 12 -16.01 -0.31 16.77
CA PRO A 12 -15.30 -0.40 18.03
C PRO A 12 -13.90 -1.00 17.81
N GLU A 13 -12.96 -0.70 18.72
CA GLU A 13 -11.57 -1.19 18.65
C GLU A 13 -11.44 -2.73 18.58
N SER A 14 -12.48 -3.48 18.95
CA SER A 14 -12.50 -4.95 18.84
C SER A 14 -12.65 -5.46 17.41
N GLU A 15 -13.03 -4.63 16.45
CA GLU A 15 -13.28 -5.02 15.05
C GLU A 15 -12.12 -4.70 14.11
N TYR A 16 -11.02 -4.16 14.63
CA TYR A 16 -9.79 -3.90 13.89
C TYR A 16 -8.56 -4.02 14.77
N PHE A 17 -7.37 -3.97 14.18
CA PHE A 17 -6.10 -3.99 14.89
C PHE A 17 -5.58 -2.55 15.04
N PRO A 18 -5.68 -1.94 16.23
CA PRO A 18 -5.25 -0.56 16.46
C PRO A 18 -3.71 -0.42 16.42
N GLY A 19 -3.26 0.82 16.31
CA GLY A 19 -1.84 1.18 16.32
C GLY A 19 -1.30 1.50 14.93
N ALA A 20 -0.47 2.54 14.85
CA ALA A 20 0.04 3.05 13.59
C ALA A 20 0.88 2.01 12.83
N GLN A 21 0.56 1.81 11.57
CA GLN A 21 1.30 0.97 10.62
C GLN A 21 2.01 1.85 9.59
N ASN A 22 3.09 1.34 9.00
CA ASN A 22 3.67 1.95 7.80
C ASN A 22 2.78 1.67 6.59
N LYS A 23 2.01 2.67 6.16
CA LYS A 23 1.11 2.57 5.02
C LYS A 23 1.84 2.86 3.73
N THR A 24 1.80 1.92 2.79
CA THR A 24 2.49 2.02 1.51
C THR A 24 1.56 1.80 0.33
N GLY A 25 0.25 1.70 0.56
CA GLY A 25 -0.70 1.49 -0.52
C GLY A 25 -2.15 1.70 -0.11
N ILE A 26 -2.98 1.84 -1.13
CA ILE A 26 -4.43 1.96 -1.03
C ILE A 26 -5.05 0.80 -1.81
N CYS A 27 -6.05 0.11 -1.26
CA CYS A 27 -6.84 -0.84 -2.02
C CYS A 27 -8.27 -0.35 -2.18
N VAL A 28 -8.73 -0.31 -3.43
CA VAL A 28 -10.12 -0.02 -3.78
C VAL A 28 -10.90 -1.32 -3.82
N HIS A 29 -12.04 -1.32 -3.13
CA HIS A 29 -12.97 -2.42 -2.99
C HIS A 29 -14.40 -1.99 -3.34
N HIS A 30 -15.30 -2.95 -3.43
CA HIS A 30 -16.73 -2.69 -3.30
C HIS A 30 -17.41 -3.70 -2.39
N THR A 31 -18.50 -3.27 -1.76
CA THR A 31 -18.98 -3.92 -0.54
C THR A 31 -19.72 -5.23 -0.76
N VAL A 32 -20.27 -5.44 -1.97
CA VAL A 32 -21.31 -6.45 -2.21
C VAL A 32 -22.44 -6.29 -1.18
N GLY A 33 -22.92 -5.05 -1.03
CA GLY A 33 -23.86 -4.61 -0.01
C GLY A 33 -24.63 -3.36 -0.46
N GLY A 34 -25.84 -3.17 0.04
CA GLY A 34 -26.76 -2.15 -0.49
C GLY A 34 -26.53 -0.71 0.00
N SER A 35 -25.60 -0.48 0.93
CA SER A 35 -25.23 0.85 1.44
C SER A 35 -24.04 0.79 2.41
N ALA A 36 -23.34 1.91 2.62
CA ALA A 36 -22.32 2.05 3.66
C ALA A 36 -22.84 1.64 5.05
N ARG A 37 -24.07 2.04 5.43
CA ARG A 37 -24.70 1.65 6.70
C ARG A 37 -24.91 0.14 6.79
N SER A 38 -25.36 -0.51 5.72
CA SER A 38 -25.58 -1.96 5.72
C SER A 38 -24.28 -2.74 5.86
N THR A 39 -23.20 -2.29 5.21
CA THR A 39 -21.86 -2.88 5.32
C THR A 39 -21.29 -2.69 6.73
N PHE A 40 -21.40 -1.48 7.29
CA PHE A 40 -21.04 -1.22 8.68
C PHE A 40 -21.78 -2.15 9.66
N ASN A 41 -23.10 -2.29 9.49
CA ASN A 41 -23.90 -3.19 10.33
C ASN A 41 -23.49 -4.65 10.16
N TRP A 42 -23.02 -5.07 8.98
CA TRP A 42 -22.51 -6.42 8.75
C TRP A 42 -21.21 -6.67 9.52
N TRP A 43 -20.23 -5.77 9.40
CA TRP A 43 -18.95 -5.87 10.12
C TRP A 43 -19.14 -5.90 11.64
N MET A 44 -20.08 -5.12 12.18
CA MET A 44 -20.45 -5.18 13.61
C MET A 44 -20.94 -6.56 14.09
N ASN A 45 -21.31 -7.47 13.19
CA ASN A 45 -21.89 -8.77 13.52
C ASN A 45 -21.05 -9.98 13.07
N ASP A 46 -20.02 -9.80 12.24
CA ASP A 46 -19.33 -10.91 11.59
C ASP A 46 -18.33 -11.65 12.50
N LYS A 47 -17.86 -10.99 13.57
CA LYS A 47 -16.84 -11.47 14.53
C LYS A 47 -15.51 -11.86 13.88
N ALA A 48 -15.28 -11.47 12.64
CA ALA A 48 -14.13 -11.83 11.83
C ALA A 48 -13.10 -10.71 11.71
N MET A 49 -13.44 -9.51 12.22
CA MET A 49 -12.63 -8.28 12.09
C MET A 49 -12.33 -7.99 10.62
N VAL A 50 -13.31 -8.25 9.74
CA VAL A 50 -13.24 -7.87 8.34
C VAL A 50 -13.64 -6.41 8.23
N GLY A 51 -12.86 -5.62 7.50
CA GLY A 51 -13.17 -4.21 7.33
C GLY A 51 -12.12 -3.43 6.57
N THR A 52 -12.53 -2.25 6.12
CA THR A 52 -11.66 -1.25 5.51
C THR A 52 -11.78 0.07 6.26
N ALA A 53 -10.78 0.95 6.13
CA ALA A 53 -10.74 2.20 6.89
C ALA A 53 -11.85 3.17 6.45
N TYR A 54 -12.29 3.08 5.18
CA TYR A 54 -13.29 3.97 4.61
C TYR A 54 -14.42 3.24 3.89
N LEU A 55 -15.62 3.79 4.00
CA LEU A 55 -16.80 3.47 3.19
C LEU A 55 -17.25 4.72 2.44
N ILE A 56 -17.49 4.62 1.14
CA ILE A 56 -18.07 5.70 0.31
C ILE A 56 -19.52 5.34 -0.03
N ALA A 57 -20.48 6.09 0.48
CA ALA A 57 -21.90 5.91 0.22
C ALA A 57 -22.28 6.34 -1.21
N HIS A 58 -23.45 5.93 -1.73
CA HIS A 58 -23.90 6.25 -3.09
C HIS A 58 -23.96 7.77 -3.40
N ASP A 59 -24.18 8.61 -2.40
CA ASP A 59 -24.20 10.07 -2.53
C ASP A 59 -22.81 10.71 -2.44
N GLY A 60 -21.75 9.91 -2.37
CA GLY A 60 -20.36 10.36 -2.21
C GLY A 60 -19.94 10.58 -0.75
N THR A 61 -20.82 10.43 0.24
CA THR A 61 -20.42 10.62 1.64
C THR A 61 -19.31 9.65 2.03
N ILE A 62 -18.16 10.21 2.42
CA ILE A 62 -17.00 9.46 2.92
C ILE A 62 -17.17 9.22 4.41
N HIS A 63 -17.23 7.96 4.82
CA HIS A 63 -17.21 7.54 6.21
C HIS A 63 -15.86 6.94 6.58
N GLU A 64 -15.17 7.51 7.57
CA GLU A 64 -14.01 6.90 8.20
C GLU A 64 -14.49 5.95 9.31
N VAL A 65 -14.31 4.66 9.08
CA VAL A 65 -14.87 3.57 9.90
C VAL A 65 -13.93 3.20 11.05
N PHE A 66 -12.62 3.36 10.86
CA PHE A 66 -11.59 3.33 11.89
C PHE A 66 -10.39 4.16 11.45
N ASP A 67 -9.44 4.41 12.35
CA ASP A 67 -8.25 5.22 12.04
C ASP A 67 -7.46 4.63 10.85
N PRO A 68 -7.21 5.39 9.77
CA PRO A 68 -6.51 4.88 8.59
C PRO A 68 -5.08 4.41 8.87
N ALA A 69 -4.44 4.81 9.97
CA ALA A 69 -3.13 4.27 10.38
C ALA A 69 -3.23 2.85 10.96
N ALA A 70 -4.41 2.42 11.42
CA ALA A 70 -4.71 1.07 11.89
C ALA A 70 -5.02 0.11 10.71
N TRP A 71 -5.36 -1.16 10.97
CA TRP A 71 -5.73 -2.09 9.90
C TRP A 71 -6.74 -3.15 10.35
N ALA A 72 -7.46 -3.74 9.39
CA ALA A 72 -8.37 -4.87 9.57
C ALA A 72 -8.15 -5.88 8.44
N TRP A 73 -8.75 -7.06 8.51
CA TRP A 73 -8.67 -8.03 7.42
C TRP A 73 -9.51 -7.56 6.24
N GLN A 74 -8.91 -7.27 5.09
CA GLN A 74 -9.61 -6.74 3.91
C GLN A 74 -9.48 -7.64 2.68
N PHE A 75 -8.37 -8.37 2.55
CA PHE A 75 -8.11 -9.17 1.35
C PHE A 75 -8.60 -10.61 1.46
N GLY A 76 -8.52 -11.22 2.65
CA GLY A 76 -8.85 -12.64 2.81
C GLY A 76 -7.88 -13.57 2.07
N LEU A 77 -6.59 -13.19 2.05
CA LEU A 77 -5.53 -13.94 1.39
C LEU A 77 -5.35 -15.36 1.95
N LYS A 78 -4.95 -16.28 1.06
CA LYS A 78 -4.52 -17.65 1.38
C LYS A 78 -2.99 -17.81 1.39
N TRP A 79 -2.25 -16.72 1.52
CA TRP A 79 -0.79 -16.73 1.62
C TRP A 79 -0.33 -17.25 2.99
N ASN A 80 0.97 -17.46 3.13
CA ASN A 80 1.51 -17.78 4.45
C ASN A 80 1.19 -16.66 5.45
N ARG A 81 1.01 -17.01 6.73
CA ARG A 81 0.47 -16.11 7.74
C ARG A 81 1.30 -14.82 7.90
N GLU A 82 2.62 -14.93 7.87
CA GLU A 82 3.52 -13.79 8.06
C GLU A 82 3.44 -12.83 6.87
N GLU A 83 3.52 -13.35 5.64
CA GLU A 83 3.37 -12.56 4.42
C GLU A 83 2.00 -11.90 4.32
N LYS A 84 0.94 -12.66 4.65
CA LYS A 84 -0.42 -12.14 4.70
C LYS A 84 -0.53 -10.95 5.65
N ILE A 85 -0.03 -11.06 6.88
CA ILE A 85 -0.10 -9.96 7.86
C ILE A 85 0.72 -8.75 7.39
N LYS A 86 1.93 -9.00 6.84
CA LYS A 86 2.77 -7.92 6.29
C LYS A 86 2.07 -7.18 5.15
N PHE A 87 1.34 -7.89 4.30
CA PHE A 87 0.59 -7.31 3.20
C PHE A 87 -0.68 -6.58 3.68
N GLU A 88 -1.49 -7.18 4.54
CA GLU A 88 -2.77 -6.57 4.97
C GLU A 88 -2.55 -5.23 5.71
N ARG A 89 -1.57 -5.18 6.61
CA ARG A 89 -1.37 -4.00 7.48
C ARG A 89 -0.86 -2.75 6.75
N ARG A 90 -0.21 -2.91 5.59
CA ARG A 90 0.40 -1.80 4.84
C ARG A 90 -0.57 -1.10 3.87
N PHE A 91 -1.77 -1.66 3.68
CA PHE A 91 -2.82 -1.05 2.86
C PHE A 91 -3.84 -0.31 3.70
N ILE A 92 -4.32 0.80 3.15
CA ILE A 92 -5.56 1.47 3.56
C ILE A 92 -6.65 1.01 2.59
N GLY A 93 -7.66 0.31 3.10
CA GLY A 93 -8.79 -0.12 2.28
C GLY A 93 -9.83 0.98 2.14
N ILE A 94 -10.43 1.10 0.96
CA ILE A 94 -11.59 1.95 0.68
C ILE A 94 -12.66 1.09 0.02
N GLU A 95 -13.83 1.02 0.64
CA GLU A 95 -14.99 0.29 0.14
C GLU A 95 -16.00 1.25 -0.51
N ILE A 96 -16.34 1.01 -1.77
CA ILE A 96 -17.42 1.73 -2.46
C ILE A 96 -18.72 0.96 -2.24
N ALA A 97 -19.75 1.63 -1.70
CA ALA A 97 -21.07 1.03 -1.54
C ALA A 97 -21.62 0.61 -2.91
N SER A 98 -21.81 -0.70 -3.08
CA SER A 98 -22.26 -1.32 -4.32
C SER A 98 -22.68 -2.75 -4.03
N GLU A 99 -23.74 -3.17 -4.72
CA GLU A 99 -24.27 -4.52 -4.67
C GLU A 99 -23.40 -5.54 -5.44
N GLY A 100 -22.40 -5.06 -6.19
CA GLY A 100 -21.41 -5.88 -6.88
C GLY A 100 -21.92 -6.52 -8.16
N GLY A 101 -21.49 -7.76 -8.43
CA GLY A 101 -21.92 -8.53 -9.60
C GLY A 101 -23.41 -8.86 -9.58
N LEU A 102 -24.05 -8.79 -10.74
CA LEU A 102 -25.48 -9.04 -10.91
C LEU A 102 -25.71 -10.25 -11.82
N ILE A 103 -26.62 -11.14 -11.41
CA ILE A 103 -27.07 -12.27 -12.23
C ILE A 103 -28.29 -11.85 -13.06
N GLU A 104 -28.38 -12.37 -14.28
CA GLU A 104 -29.52 -12.12 -15.17
C GLU A 104 -30.42 -13.36 -15.24
N GLN A 105 -31.72 -13.16 -15.01
CA GLN A 105 -32.74 -14.18 -15.21
C GLN A 105 -34.03 -13.58 -15.77
N ASP A 106 -34.56 -14.17 -16.84
CA ASP A 106 -35.81 -13.77 -17.51
C ASP A 106 -35.83 -12.26 -17.86
N GLY A 107 -34.70 -11.74 -18.31
CA GLY A 107 -34.54 -10.33 -18.68
C GLY A 107 -34.44 -9.35 -17.50
N ASN A 108 -34.37 -9.84 -16.26
CA ASN A 108 -34.20 -9.03 -15.05
C ASN A 108 -32.82 -9.27 -14.43
N LEU A 109 -32.29 -8.24 -13.76
CA LEU A 109 -31.03 -8.32 -13.02
C LEU A 109 -31.29 -8.49 -11.53
N TYR A 110 -30.43 -9.26 -10.87
CA TYR A 110 -30.50 -9.49 -9.43
C TYR A 110 -29.13 -9.45 -8.75
N CYS A 111 -29.07 -8.81 -7.58
CA CYS A 111 -27.88 -8.76 -6.73
C CYS A 111 -27.78 -9.98 -5.79
N PHE A 112 -26.60 -10.13 -5.16
CA PHE A 112 -26.31 -11.13 -4.12
C PHE A 112 -26.57 -12.57 -4.53
N ASP A 113 -26.43 -12.88 -5.82
CA ASP A 113 -26.67 -14.20 -6.42
C ASP A 113 -28.03 -14.82 -6.06
N ARG A 114 -29.05 -13.98 -5.83
CA ARG A 114 -30.36 -14.42 -5.38
C ARG A 114 -31.46 -13.85 -6.24
N VAL A 115 -32.32 -14.71 -6.77
CA VAL A 115 -33.47 -14.30 -7.59
C VAL A 115 -34.68 -14.10 -6.69
N SER A 116 -35.04 -12.83 -6.45
CA SER A 116 -36.22 -12.43 -5.69
C SER A 116 -36.55 -10.96 -5.95
N ASP A 117 -37.77 -10.53 -5.64
CA ASP A 117 -38.14 -9.11 -5.77
C ASP A 117 -37.27 -8.18 -4.92
N ARG A 118 -36.75 -8.66 -3.77
CA ARG A 118 -35.90 -7.88 -2.86
C ARG A 118 -34.48 -7.65 -3.37
N THR A 119 -34.06 -8.44 -4.33
CA THR A 119 -32.72 -8.41 -4.91
C THR A 119 -32.75 -7.94 -6.35
N ARG A 120 -33.92 -7.54 -6.85
CA ARG A 120 -34.08 -7.07 -8.23
C ARG A 120 -33.45 -5.69 -8.39
N LYS A 121 -32.66 -5.52 -9.46
CA LYS A 121 -31.97 -4.28 -9.81
C LYS A 121 -32.51 -3.70 -11.12
N ASN A 122 -32.64 -2.39 -11.22
CA ASN A 122 -32.99 -1.74 -12.48
C ASN A 122 -31.79 -1.79 -13.43
N ARG A 123 -32.03 -2.06 -14.72
CA ARG A 123 -30.95 -2.12 -15.72
C ARG A 123 -30.22 -0.79 -15.90
N ASP A 124 -30.91 0.34 -15.72
CA ASP A 124 -30.30 1.67 -15.81
C ASP A 124 -29.37 1.99 -14.64
N GLU A 125 -29.40 1.16 -13.59
CA GLU A 125 -28.49 1.21 -12.43
C GLU A 125 -27.35 0.17 -12.58
N ALA A 126 -27.30 -0.56 -13.70
CA ALA A 126 -26.28 -1.57 -13.94
C ALA A 126 -25.26 -1.10 -14.98
N PHE A 127 -23.99 -1.41 -14.72
CA PHE A 127 -22.92 -1.39 -15.69
C PHE A 127 -22.92 -2.71 -16.49
N ASP A 128 -23.09 -2.64 -17.81
CA ASP A 128 -22.93 -3.78 -18.72
C ASP A 128 -21.51 -3.81 -19.25
N TYR A 129 -20.70 -4.78 -18.80
CA TYR A 129 -19.32 -4.95 -19.29
C TYR A 129 -19.28 -5.48 -20.74
N GLY A 130 -20.40 -5.96 -21.27
CA GLY A 130 -20.52 -6.55 -22.62
C GLY A 130 -20.01 -7.99 -22.73
N GLN A 131 -19.27 -8.47 -21.73
CA GLN A 131 -18.73 -9.82 -21.64
C GLN A 131 -18.69 -10.31 -20.20
N ILE A 132 -18.47 -11.61 -19.99
CA ILE A 132 -18.31 -12.17 -18.65
C ILE A 132 -16.91 -11.86 -18.12
N TYR A 133 -16.85 -11.24 -16.94
CA TYR A 133 -15.64 -11.05 -16.15
C TYR A 133 -15.89 -11.58 -14.75
N ARG A 134 -15.01 -12.43 -14.23
CA ARG A 134 -15.11 -12.96 -12.84
C ARG A 134 -16.49 -13.52 -12.46
N GLY A 135 -17.20 -14.11 -13.42
CA GLY A 135 -18.52 -14.71 -13.22
C GLY A 135 -19.72 -13.83 -13.57
N TYR A 136 -19.52 -12.52 -13.79
CA TYR A 136 -20.60 -11.57 -14.04
C TYR A 136 -20.39 -10.78 -15.33
N ARG A 137 -21.49 -10.46 -16.02
CA ARG A 137 -21.52 -9.49 -17.12
C ARG A 137 -21.99 -8.12 -16.63
N TYR A 138 -22.99 -8.13 -15.77
CA TYR A 138 -23.62 -6.94 -15.21
C TYR A 138 -23.09 -6.70 -13.79
N TYR A 139 -22.90 -5.43 -13.46
CA TYR A 139 -22.46 -4.98 -12.14
C TYR A 139 -23.34 -3.82 -11.70
N ASP A 140 -23.54 -3.64 -10.40
CA ASP A 140 -24.09 -2.39 -9.86
C ASP A 140 -23.13 -1.24 -10.18
N LYS A 141 -23.61 -0.23 -10.90
CA LYS A 141 -22.75 0.87 -11.40
C LYS A 141 -22.28 1.73 -10.21
N TYR A 142 -21.08 2.29 -10.32
CA TYR A 142 -20.66 3.35 -9.41
C TYR A 142 -21.28 4.69 -9.82
N GLU A 143 -21.76 5.44 -8.85
CA GLU A 143 -22.30 6.78 -9.07
C GLU A 143 -21.17 7.80 -9.20
N GLN A 144 -21.38 8.88 -9.96
CA GLN A 144 -20.35 9.91 -10.16
C GLN A 144 -19.86 10.51 -8.83
N ALA A 145 -20.77 10.75 -7.88
CA ALA A 145 -20.42 11.27 -6.57
C ALA A 145 -19.47 10.33 -5.79
N GLN A 146 -19.58 9.01 -6.00
CA GLN A 146 -18.66 8.04 -5.41
C GLN A 146 -17.27 8.14 -6.03
N ILE A 147 -17.19 8.30 -7.35
CA ILE A 147 -15.93 8.44 -8.07
C ILE A 147 -15.23 9.73 -7.66
N ASP A 148 -15.96 10.85 -7.61
CA ASP A 148 -15.41 12.16 -7.19
C ASP A 148 -14.85 12.10 -5.76
N SER A 149 -15.58 11.45 -4.86
CA SER A 149 -15.15 11.30 -3.46
C SER A 149 -14.00 10.32 -3.31
N LEU A 150 -13.94 9.28 -4.16
CA LEU A 150 -12.82 8.35 -4.21
C LEU A 150 -11.53 9.06 -4.65
N THR A 151 -11.57 9.90 -5.69
CA THR A 151 -10.36 10.61 -6.15
C THR A 151 -9.91 11.66 -5.15
N GLU A 152 -10.82 12.36 -4.49
CA GLU A 152 -10.50 13.27 -3.38
C GLU A 152 -9.82 12.52 -2.22
N LEU A 153 -10.39 11.37 -1.82
CA LEU A 153 -9.86 10.55 -0.73
C LEU A 153 -8.50 9.93 -1.07
N ILE A 154 -8.31 9.40 -2.28
CA ILE A 154 -7.03 8.85 -2.72
C ILE A 154 -5.94 9.93 -2.66
N ASN A 155 -6.21 11.14 -3.18
CA ASN A 155 -5.25 12.24 -3.12
C ASN A 155 -4.89 12.60 -1.67
N HIS A 156 -5.90 12.75 -0.81
CA HIS A 156 -5.70 13.04 0.60
C HIS A 156 -4.82 12.00 1.30
N LEU A 157 -5.11 10.71 1.11
CA LEU A 157 -4.36 9.61 1.74
C LEU A 157 -2.94 9.47 1.18
N CYS A 158 -2.75 9.70 -0.13
CA CYS A 158 -1.43 9.71 -0.73
C CYS A 158 -0.54 10.81 -0.14
N GLU A 159 -1.10 12.00 0.10
CA GLU A 159 -0.39 13.11 0.75
C GLU A 159 -0.12 12.84 2.23
N GLU A 160 -1.14 12.42 2.99
CA GLU A 160 -1.04 12.19 4.43
C GLU A 160 -0.06 11.07 4.79
N PHE A 161 -0.08 9.96 4.04
CA PHE A 161 0.73 8.77 4.31
C PHE A 161 1.95 8.64 3.40
N THR A 162 2.20 9.62 2.51
CA THR A 162 3.29 9.57 1.53
C THR A 162 3.24 8.28 0.67
N ILE A 163 2.03 7.86 0.27
CA ILE A 163 1.84 6.67 -0.55
C ILE A 163 2.19 6.99 -2.01
N PRO A 164 3.00 6.18 -2.69
CA PRO A 164 3.34 6.39 -4.09
C PRO A 164 2.09 6.43 -4.99
N LYS A 165 2.05 7.37 -5.92
CA LYS A 165 0.97 7.50 -6.90
C LYS A 165 1.23 6.59 -8.10
N ASP A 166 1.34 5.30 -7.85
CA ASP A 166 1.56 4.25 -8.84
C ASP A 166 0.43 3.23 -8.82
N THR A 167 0.09 2.64 -9.96
CA THR A 167 -0.90 1.55 -10.09
C THR A 167 -0.41 0.51 -11.11
N PRO A 168 -0.74 -0.79 -10.98
CA PRO A 168 -0.46 -1.77 -12.01
C PRO A 168 -1.06 -1.39 -13.38
N ALA A 169 -0.27 -1.53 -14.45
CA ALA A 169 -0.67 -1.10 -15.79
C ALA A 169 -1.88 -1.86 -16.36
N ASP A 170 -2.07 -3.13 -15.99
CA ASP A 170 -3.26 -3.91 -16.35
C ASP A 170 -4.16 -4.10 -15.11
N HIS A 171 -5.14 -3.22 -14.97
CA HIS A 171 -6.00 -3.18 -13.79
C HIS A 171 -6.96 -4.37 -13.64
N PHE A 172 -7.11 -5.20 -14.68
CA PHE A 172 -8.00 -6.36 -14.66
C PHE A 172 -7.26 -7.69 -14.54
N LYS A 173 -5.92 -7.66 -14.65
CA LYS A 173 -5.03 -8.80 -14.44
C LYS A 173 -4.93 -9.15 -12.95
N PHE A 174 -4.91 -10.45 -12.69
CA PHE A 174 -4.53 -10.98 -11.38
C PHE A 174 -3.00 -11.05 -11.27
N TYR A 175 -2.46 -10.42 -10.24
CA TYR A 175 -1.05 -10.37 -9.92
C TYR A 175 -0.70 -11.21 -8.68
N GLY A 176 -1.59 -11.22 -7.67
CA GLY A 176 -1.42 -12.01 -6.46
C GLY A 176 -0.11 -11.69 -5.75
N GLU A 177 0.73 -12.71 -5.53
CA GLU A 177 1.99 -12.57 -4.79
C GLU A 177 3.01 -11.64 -5.45
N SER A 178 2.89 -11.32 -6.74
CA SER A 178 3.79 -10.34 -7.36
C SER A 178 3.58 -8.92 -6.81
N LEU A 179 2.45 -8.66 -6.14
CA LEU A 179 2.18 -7.40 -5.45
C LEU A 179 2.80 -7.33 -4.05
N LYS A 180 3.48 -8.38 -3.55
CA LYS A 180 4.01 -8.42 -2.17
C LYS A 180 4.73 -7.14 -1.77
N ASP A 181 5.59 -6.63 -2.66
CA ASP A 181 6.39 -5.42 -2.46
C ASP A 181 5.89 -4.20 -3.24
N PHE A 182 4.79 -4.33 -3.98
CA PHE A 182 4.21 -3.22 -4.75
C PHE A 182 3.68 -2.13 -3.81
N LYS A 183 4.04 -0.87 -4.05
CA LYS A 183 3.55 0.29 -3.30
C LYS A 183 2.70 1.15 -4.23
N GLY A 184 1.58 1.64 -3.74
CA GLY A 184 0.64 2.46 -4.51
C GLY A 184 -0.80 1.97 -4.43
N ILE A 185 -1.58 2.23 -5.48
CA ILE A 185 -3.01 2.01 -5.53
C ILE A 185 -3.30 0.72 -6.29
N ILE A 186 -4.14 -0.16 -5.73
CA ILE A 186 -4.53 -1.43 -6.35
C ILE A 186 -6.04 -1.69 -6.20
N GLY A 187 -6.59 -2.57 -7.04
CA GLY A 187 -7.92 -3.15 -6.86
C GLY A 187 -7.86 -4.56 -6.27
N HIS A 188 -8.91 -5.01 -5.60
CA HIS A 188 -8.95 -6.34 -4.98
C HIS A 188 -8.82 -7.49 -5.99
N THR A 189 -9.36 -7.33 -7.21
CA THR A 189 -9.21 -8.27 -8.34
C THR A 189 -7.77 -8.49 -8.77
N MET A 190 -6.87 -7.53 -8.51
CA MET A 190 -5.43 -7.67 -8.76
C MET A 190 -4.78 -8.60 -7.73
N VAL A 191 -5.37 -8.72 -6.54
CA VAL A 191 -4.84 -9.48 -5.41
C VAL A 191 -5.45 -10.87 -5.30
N ARG A 192 -6.72 -11.05 -5.72
CA ARG A 192 -7.44 -12.33 -5.63
C ARG A 192 -8.20 -12.69 -6.91
N LEU A 193 -7.95 -13.90 -7.39
CA LEU A 193 -8.55 -14.43 -8.62
C LEU A 193 -10.06 -14.67 -8.51
N ASP A 194 -10.56 -14.97 -7.31
CA ASP A 194 -11.97 -15.26 -7.05
C ASP A 194 -12.80 -14.01 -6.71
N LYS A 195 -12.17 -12.83 -6.73
CA LYS A 195 -12.83 -11.55 -6.46
C LYS A 195 -13.20 -10.83 -7.75
N SER A 196 -14.23 -10.00 -7.67
CA SER A 196 -14.78 -9.22 -8.78
C SER A 196 -14.86 -7.73 -8.48
N ASP A 197 -14.26 -7.28 -7.37
CA ASP A 197 -14.19 -5.90 -6.93
C ASP A 197 -12.80 -5.27 -7.15
N PRO A 198 -12.70 -3.98 -7.53
CA PRO A 198 -13.77 -3.13 -8.05
C PRO A 198 -14.36 -3.68 -9.35
N LEU A 199 -15.53 -3.15 -9.76
CA LEU A 199 -16.18 -3.55 -11.01
C LEU A 199 -15.26 -3.27 -12.23
N PRO A 200 -15.38 -4.03 -13.35
CA PRO A 200 -14.44 -3.97 -14.46
C PRO A 200 -14.66 -2.77 -15.39
N ASP A 201 -14.62 -1.55 -14.83
CA ASP A 201 -14.76 -0.30 -15.58
C ASP A 201 -13.41 0.38 -15.75
N SER A 202 -12.97 0.49 -17.01
CA SER A 202 -11.74 1.19 -17.36
C SER A 202 -11.82 2.68 -17.05
N SER A 203 -13.02 3.27 -17.09
CA SER A 203 -13.22 4.70 -16.83
C SER A 203 -12.88 5.06 -15.39
N LEU A 204 -13.17 4.18 -14.42
CA LEU A 204 -12.76 4.35 -13.03
C LEU A 204 -11.24 4.55 -12.90
N TRP A 205 -10.45 3.64 -13.47
CA TRP A 205 -8.99 3.71 -13.39
C TRP A 205 -8.43 4.89 -14.19
N GLN A 206 -9.03 5.21 -15.34
CA GLN A 206 -8.66 6.41 -16.11
C GLN A 206 -8.87 7.68 -15.29
N THR A 207 -10.01 7.82 -14.60
CA THR A 207 -10.31 8.96 -13.74
C THR A 207 -9.35 9.04 -12.54
N ILE A 208 -9.08 7.92 -11.86
CA ILE A 208 -8.08 7.87 -10.78
C ILE A 208 -6.71 8.33 -11.29
N MET A 209 -6.26 7.80 -12.44
CA MET A 209 -4.99 8.19 -13.04
C MET A 209 -4.93 9.67 -13.40
N SER A 210 -5.96 10.20 -14.07
CA SER A 210 -5.97 11.59 -14.51
C SER A 210 -6.11 12.59 -13.37
N GLU A 211 -7.00 12.33 -12.41
CA GLU A 211 -7.33 13.29 -11.35
C GLU A 211 -6.38 13.20 -10.16
N CYS A 212 -5.81 12.02 -9.90
CA CYS A 212 -4.86 11.84 -8.81
C CYS A 212 -3.40 11.96 -9.27
N GLY A 213 -3.14 11.99 -10.59
CA GLY A 213 -1.79 11.97 -11.15
C GLY A 213 -1.10 10.61 -10.99
N VAL A 214 -1.88 9.53 -10.89
CA VAL A 214 -1.39 8.16 -10.69
C VAL A 214 -0.80 7.61 -12.00
N GLN A 215 0.38 7.00 -11.91
CA GLN A 215 1.11 6.44 -13.04
C GLN A 215 0.92 4.93 -13.14
N ALA A 216 0.66 4.45 -14.35
CA ALA A 216 0.64 3.03 -14.65
C ALA A 216 2.07 2.47 -14.70
N VAL A 217 2.34 1.44 -13.91
CA VAL A 217 3.63 0.75 -13.85
C VAL A 217 3.41 -0.75 -13.99
N ASP A 218 4.38 -1.49 -14.54
CA ASP A 218 4.34 -2.94 -14.45
C ASP A 218 4.74 -3.32 -13.01
N PRO A 219 3.85 -3.93 -12.20
CA PRO A 219 4.20 -4.32 -10.84
C PRO A 219 5.24 -5.46 -10.78
N GLY A 220 5.77 -5.88 -11.93
CA GLY A 220 6.90 -6.77 -12.05
C GLY A 220 6.47 -8.22 -11.93
N THR A 221 6.72 -9.00 -12.97
CA THR A 221 7.17 -10.39 -12.85
C THR A 221 8.52 -10.40 -12.15
N GLY A 222 8.56 -10.05 -10.86
CA GLY A 222 9.78 -9.48 -10.28
C GLY A 222 10.13 -8.18 -10.98
N LYS A 223 10.56 -7.15 -10.25
CA LYS A 223 11.28 -6.07 -10.91
C LYS A 223 12.43 -6.69 -11.74
N PRO A 224 12.91 -6.07 -12.84
CA PRO A 224 14.34 -6.22 -13.11
C PRO A 224 15.01 -5.92 -11.76
N LYS A 225 15.87 -6.81 -11.27
CA LYS A 225 16.77 -6.47 -10.16
C LYS A 225 17.17 -5.02 -10.42
N GLU A 226 17.00 -4.11 -9.46
CA GLU A 226 17.97 -3.01 -9.39
C GLU A 226 19.30 -3.71 -9.64
N GLU A 227 19.96 -3.42 -10.77
CA GLU A 227 21.16 -4.16 -11.14
C GLU A 227 22.06 -3.98 -9.94
N LYS A 228 22.18 -5.04 -9.13
CA LYS A 228 22.97 -5.01 -7.91
C LYS A 228 24.30 -4.46 -8.35
N MET A 229 24.80 -3.46 -7.63
CA MET A 229 26.07 -2.83 -7.97
C MET A 229 27.06 -3.92 -8.36
N ASN A 230 27.62 -3.80 -9.56
CA ASN A 230 28.62 -4.77 -9.99
C ASN A 230 29.88 -4.61 -9.13
N ASP A 231 30.80 -5.57 -9.20
CA ASP A 231 32.00 -5.56 -8.34
C ASP A 231 32.82 -4.27 -8.51
N SER A 232 32.85 -3.67 -9.72
CA SER A 232 33.56 -2.40 -9.95
C SER A 232 32.86 -1.19 -9.29
N GLU A 233 31.54 -1.19 -9.21
CA GLU A 233 30.77 -0.14 -8.51
C GLU A 233 30.92 -0.28 -6.99
N LYS A 234 30.94 -1.51 -6.48
CA LYS A 234 31.23 -1.80 -5.07
C LYS A 234 32.65 -1.39 -4.68
N ASP A 235 33.63 -1.70 -5.51
CA ASP A 235 35.02 -1.30 -5.31
C ASP A 235 35.15 0.23 -5.29
N ALA A 236 34.54 0.93 -6.24
CA ALA A 236 34.54 2.39 -6.29
C ALA A 236 33.85 3.03 -5.08
N LEU A 237 32.74 2.45 -4.61
CA LEU A 237 32.05 2.88 -3.41
C LEU A 237 32.89 2.66 -2.15
N PHE A 238 33.55 1.51 -2.05
CA PHE A 238 34.46 1.22 -0.94
C PHE A 238 35.63 2.20 -0.91
N GLU A 239 36.25 2.50 -2.06
CA GLU A 239 37.32 3.49 -2.16
C GLU A 239 36.86 4.89 -1.73
N ASN A 240 35.69 5.32 -2.19
CA ASN A 240 35.10 6.59 -1.76
C ASN A 240 34.89 6.64 -0.24
N ASN A 241 34.32 5.60 0.34
CA ASN A 241 34.09 5.51 1.78
C ASN A 241 35.40 5.53 2.58
N VAL A 242 36.44 4.85 2.09
CA VAL A 242 37.77 4.87 2.71
C VAL A 242 38.36 6.28 2.72
N GLN A 243 38.16 7.08 1.66
CA GLN A 243 38.62 8.47 1.62
C GLN A 243 37.96 9.32 2.71
N GLU A 244 36.66 9.17 2.94
CA GLU A 244 35.95 9.87 4.01
C GLU A 244 36.38 9.37 5.41
N ILE A 245 36.50 8.06 5.60
CA ILE A 245 36.98 7.46 6.86
C ILE A 245 38.36 8.00 7.24
N ASN A 246 39.27 8.15 6.26
CA ASN A 246 40.63 8.65 6.50
C ASN A 246 40.69 10.12 6.93
N LYS A 247 39.61 10.89 6.72
CA LYS A 247 39.51 12.26 7.25
C LYS A 247 39.18 12.27 8.74
N MET A 248 38.49 11.26 9.26
CA MET A 248 37.99 11.23 10.63
C MET A 248 39.12 10.97 11.64
N ALA A 249 38.85 11.20 12.94
CA ALA A 249 39.71 10.70 14.00
C ALA A 249 39.86 9.18 13.90
N VAL A 250 41.06 8.63 14.13
CA VAL A 250 41.41 7.22 13.85
C VAL A 250 40.43 6.22 14.50
N ALA A 251 40.05 6.45 15.77
CA ALA A 251 39.09 5.60 16.47
C ALA A 251 37.68 5.71 15.87
N ALA A 252 37.24 6.92 15.50
CA ALA A 252 35.94 7.14 14.87
C ALA A 252 35.88 6.50 13.47
N GLY A 253 36.92 6.71 12.66
CA GLY A 253 37.04 6.09 11.34
C GLY A 253 37.04 4.56 11.41
N SER A 254 37.69 3.97 12.43
CA SER A 254 37.68 2.51 12.64
C SER A 254 36.27 1.97 12.96
N MET A 255 35.48 2.72 13.74
CA MET A 255 34.09 2.36 14.06
C MET A 255 33.18 2.44 12.82
N VAL A 256 33.30 3.51 12.03
CA VAL A 256 32.55 3.68 10.77
C VAL A 256 32.93 2.59 9.76
N LYS A 257 34.21 2.23 9.68
CA LYS A 257 34.65 1.09 8.86
C LYS A 257 34.02 -0.22 9.32
N GLY A 258 33.96 -0.47 10.63
CA GLY A 258 33.31 -1.65 11.20
C GLY A 258 31.82 -1.73 10.86
N LEU A 259 31.12 -0.60 10.88
CA LEU A 259 29.72 -0.51 10.43
C LEU A 259 29.59 -0.93 8.97
N ILE A 260 30.38 -0.34 8.06
CA ILE A 260 30.32 -0.67 6.61
C ILE A 260 30.59 -2.16 6.38
N MET A 261 31.59 -2.73 7.06
CA MET A 261 31.89 -4.16 6.94
C MET A 261 30.74 -5.05 7.44
N GLU A 262 30.01 -4.65 8.46
CA GLU A 262 28.86 -5.39 8.97
C GLU A 262 27.60 -5.23 8.10
N LEU A 263 27.46 -4.11 7.38
CA LEU A 263 26.37 -3.90 6.42
C LEU A 263 26.53 -4.78 5.15
N ASP A 264 27.77 -5.05 4.75
CA ASP A 264 28.10 -5.93 3.61
C ASP A 264 28.33 -7.40 4.03
N ARG A 265 28.12 -7.74 5.31
CA ARG A 265 28.46 -9.08 5.81
C ARG A 265 27.45 -10.14 5.37
N GLY A 266 27.93 -11.15 4.65
CA GLY A 266 27.17 -12.35 4.33
C GLY A 266 26.17 -12.09 3.21
N ASP A 267 24.88 -12.15 3.54
CA ASP A 267 23.75 -11.92 2.62
C ASP A 267 23.04 -10.57 2.85
N ARG A 268 23.66 -9.69 3.66
CA ARG A 268 23.07 -8.39 4.04
C ARG A 268 23.11 -7.37 2.91
N ASP A 269 24.11 -7.42 2.02
CA ASP A 269 24.25 -6.63 0.79
C ASP A 269 23.75 -5.17 0.93
N THR A 270 24.13 -4.50 2.01
CA THR A 270 23.68 -3.14 2.32
C THR A 270 24.82 -2.15 2.18
N TYR A 271 24.60 -1.12 1.36
CA TYR A 271 25.63 -0.20 0.93
C TYR A 271 25.19 1.24 1.17
N ILE A 272 26.12 2.03 1.71
CA ILE A 272 25.97 3.48 1.94
C ILE A 272 27.18 4.19 1.34
N ARG A 273 26.98 5.43 0.90
CA ARG A 273 28.04 6.32 0.41
C ARG A 273 28.31 7.39 1.45
N LEU A 274 29.52 7.43 1.99
CA LEU A 274 29.93 8.46 2.92
C LEU A 274 30.28 9.75 2.18
N HIS A 275 29.98 10.88 2.80
CA HIS A 275 30.46 12.19 2.36
C HIS A 275 30.54 13.15 3.55
N ASP A 276 31.17 14.30 3.34
CA ASP A 276 31.27 15.38 4.32
C ASP A 276 31.79 14.94 5.70
N ALA A 277 32.76 14.03 5.75
CA ALA A 277 33.39 13.64 7.01
C ALA A 277 34.13 14.81 7.65
N VAL A 278 33.89 15.03 8.95
CA VAL A 278 34.57 16.09 9.70
C VAL A 278 36.02 15.70 9.94
N SER A 279 36.95 16.53 9.45
CA SER A 279 38.40 16.31 9.59
C SER A 279 38.83 16.23 11.05
N ASN A 280 39.55 15.16 11.41
CA ASN A 280 39.91 14.78 12.78
C ASN A 280 38.71 14.76 13.76
N GLY A 281 37.50 14.58 13.22
CA GLY A 281 36.23 14.60 13.94
C GLY A 281 35.59 13.21 14.06
N HIS A 282 34.35 13.22 14.54
CA HIS A 282 33.58 12.01 14.89
C HIS A 282 32.24 11.92 14.15
N LEU A 283 32.00 12.81 13.18
CA LEU A 283 30.76 12.91 12.43
C LEU A 283 31.05 12.72 10.93
N VAL A 284 30.19 11.96 10.26
CA VAL A 284 30.17 11.79 8.81
C VAL A 284 28.73 11.68 8.32
N LYS A 285 28.46 12.19 7.12
CA LYS A 285 27.17 12.03 6.46
C LYS A 285 27.16 10.82 5.54
N TYR A 286 25.98 10.32 5.21
CA TYR A 286 25.85 9.26 4.24
C TYR A 286 24.56 9.35 3.41
N ASP A 287 24.64 8.85 2.18
CA ASP A 287 23.50 8.51 1.35
C ASP A 287 23.33 6.98 1.33
N PHE A 288 22.08 6.51 1.37
CA PHE A 288 21.77 5.10 1.14
C PHE A 288 21.91 4.76 -0.35
N VAL A 289 22.55 3.62 -0.67
CA VAL A 289 22.84 3.22 -2.05
C VAL A 289 22.05 1.98 -2.47
N GLU A 290 22.13 0.88 -1.71
CA GLU A 290 21.48 -0.40 -2.04
C GLU A 290 21.30 -1.24 -0.76
N GLY A 291 20.30 -2.14 -0.71
CA GLY A 291 20.10 -3.10 0.38
C GLY A 291 18.95 -2.77 1.36
N ASP A 292 19.17 -2.95 2.67
CA ASP A 292 18.17 -2.66 3.72
C ASP A 292 18.47 -1.33 4.45
N PRO A 293 17.72 -0.25 4.18
CA PRO A 293 17.97 1.05 4.82
C PRO A 293 17.79 1.00 6.34
N GLY A 294 16.93 0.10 6.86
CA GLY A 294 16.74 -0.08 8.30
C GLY A 294 17.89 -0.82 8.98
N LEU A 295 18.81 -1.41 8.22
CA LEU A 295 19.97 -2.13 8.78
C LEU A 295 21.03 -1.16 9.30
N VAL A 296 21.21 0.00 8.65
CA VAL A 296 22.20 1.03 9.05
C VAL A 296 21.98 1.45 10.49
N PHE A 297 20.75 1.84 10.83
CA PHE A 297 20.38 2.24 12.19
C PHE A 297 20.61 1.11 13.22
N ARG A 298 20.20 -0.12 12.89
CA ARG A 298 20.30 -1.28 13.79
C ARG A 298 21.76 -1.64 14.10
N VAL A 299 22.60 -1.71 13.08
CA VAL A 299 24.02 -2.07 13.23
C VAL A 299 24.79 -0.94 13.89
N ALA A 300 24.58 0.31 13.50
CA ALA A 300 25.24 1.46 14.13
C ALA A 300 24.87 1.59 15.61
N THR A 301 23.61 1.35 15.96
CA THR A 301 23.16 1.30 17.36
C THR A 301 23.85 0.15 18.13
N ALA A 302 23.91 -1.04 17.55
CA ALA A 302 24.57 -2.20 18.16
C ALA A 302 26.08 -1.98 18.36
N LEU A 303 26.72 -1.24 17.45
CA LEU A 303 28.12 -0.83 17.57
C LEU A 303 28.33 0.34 18.56
N GLY A 304 27.27 0.96 19.09
CA GLY A 304 27.38 1.98 20.13
C GLY A 304 27.66 3.39 19.63
N PHE A 305 27.25 3.71 18.39
CA PHE A 305 27.27 5.08 17.87
C PHE A 305 26.52 6.03 18.81
N LYS A 306 26.96 7.29 18.88
CA LYS A 306 26.39 8.31 19.77
C LYS A 306 25.04 8.79 19.25
N ASN A 307 24.97 9.10 17.96
CA ASN A 307 23.76 9.54 17.28
C ASN A 307 23.76 8.96 15.86
N VAL A 308 22.59 8.53 15.41
CA VAL A 308 22.37 7.98 14.07
C VAL A 308 21.05 8.53 13.56
N THR A 309 21.10 9.28 12.47
CA THR A 309 19.93 9.79 11.74
C THR A 309 19.88 9.13 10.37
N ASP A 310 18.90 9.51 9.54
CA ASP A 310 18.74 8.97 8.19
C ASP A 310 19.90 9.33 7.24
N ASP A 311 20.72 10.32 7.60
CA ASP A 311 21.80 10.88 6.77
C ASP A 311 23.13 11.10 7.53
N THR A 312 23.19 10.81 8.83
CA THR A 312 24.34 11.18 9.67
C THR A 312 24.72 10.08 10.65
N LEU A 313 26.02 9.84 10.76
CA LEU A 313 26.64 8.95 11.74
C LEU A 313 27.56 9.75 12.67
N GLU A 314 27.28 9.72 13.97
CA GLU A 314 28.12 10.32 15.00
C GLU A 314 28.69 9.23 15.92
N VAL A 315 30.01 9.13 15.98
CA VAL A 315 30.74 8.24 16.90
C VAL A 315 30.96 8.95 18.22
N ARG A 316 30.99 8.21 19.34
CA ARG A 316 31.36 8.77 20.65
C ARG A 316 32.82 9.24 20.59
N ASN A 317 33.11 10.41 21.17
CA ASN A 317 34.49 10.73 21.54
C ASN A 317 34.97 9.67 22.54
N ALA A 318 36.09 9.02 22.22
CA ALA A 318 36.85 8.25 23.19
C ALA A 318 37.50 9.18 24.22
#